data_AF-A0A7S2QTS2-F1
#
_entry.id   AF-A0A7S2QTS2-F1
#
_cell.length_a   1.000
_cell.length_b   1.000
_cell.length_c   1.000
_cell.angle_alpha   90.00
_cell.angle_beta   90.00
_cell.angle_gamma   90.00
#
_symmetry.space_group_name_H-M   'P 1'
#
loop_
_entity.id
_entity.type
_entity.pdbx_description
1 polymer ?
#
loop_
_entity_poly.entity_id
_entity_poly.type
_entity_poly.pdbx_seq_one_letter_code
_entity_poly.pdbx_strand_id
1 'polypeptide(L)'
;EVFGDFEDMETGATFKGGDAVTAAARKAIEAASEEERRASKAAKKAAFDSAYDEGGTKRGGGADREEGEEEGAAPAAKRGKGPATEEQEETFYDTVKKDMAERQARTRAMLDALDPLSRIAMEGLRPGTYVRMRFTGVPYELVEHRSPYTPLLVGGLGQGEDKMGLMKLRFKRHRWFPKVLKTRDPLVFSLGWRRFQSIPVYAIEDHNRRLRMLKYTPEHAHCVA
;
A
#
# COMPACT_ATOMS: atom_id res chain seq x y z
N GLU A 1 -36.90 -8.30 12.42
CA GLU A 1 -36.58 -6.86 12.41
C GLU A 1 -35.82 -6.54 13.69
N VAL A 2 -34.49 -6.64 13.65
CA VAL A 2 -33.61 -6.50 14.82
C VAL A 2 -32.34 -5.77 14.34
N PHE A 3 -32.47 -4.52 13.92
CA PHE A 3 -31.33 -3.69 13.54
C PHE A 3 -31.60 -2.29 14.09
N GLY A 4 -31.18 -2.03 15.32
CA GLY A 4 -31.30 -0.70 15.93
C GLY A 4 -31.11 -0.64 17.43
N ASP A 5 -31.38 -1.74 18.15
CA ASP A 5 -31.26 -1.74 19.61
C ASP A 5 -29.84 -2.17 20.02
N PHE A 6 -29.14 -1.29 20.75
CA PHE A 6 -27.78 -1.51 21.23
C PHE A 6 -27.76 -1.40 22.76
N GLU A 7 -27.17 -2.40 23.41
CA GLU A 7 -27.03 -2.47 24.87
C GLU A 7 -25.54 -2.36 25.24
N ASP A 8 -25.20 -1.34 26.02
CA ASP A 8 -23.84 -1.13 26.49
C ASP A 8 -23.57 -1.99 27.73
N MET A 9 -22.71 -2.98 27.56
CA MET A 9 -22.47 -4.05 28.54
C MET A 9 -21.60 -3.62 29.73
N GLU A 10 -21.00 -2.43 29.68
CA GLU A 10 -20.20 -1.88 30.78
C GLU A 10 -21.04 -0.98 31.71
N THR A 11 -22.10 -0.37 31.18
CA THR A 11 -22.98 0.56 31.93
C THR A 11 -24.40 0.04 32.14
N GLY A 12 -24.81 -1.03 31.45
CA GLY A 12 -26.14 -1.64 31.54
C GLY A 12 -27.26 -0.81 30.91
N ALA A 13 -26.94 0.21 30.11
CA ALA A 13 -27.92 1.07 29.46
C ALA A 13 -28.32 0.52 28.09
N THR A 14 -29.63 0.32 27.87
CA THR A 14 -30.21 -0.09 26.59
C THR A 14 -30.67 1.13 25.79
N PHE A 15 -30.15 1.32 24.58
CA PHE A 15 -30.58 2.34 23.64
C PHE A 15 -31.42 1.71 22.53
N LYS A 16 -32.68 2.12 22.40
CA LYS A 16 -33.58 1.65 21.35
C LYS A 16 -33.43 2.49 20.08
N GLY A 17 -33.31 1.83 18.93
CA GLY A 17 -33.08 2.48 17.65
C GLY A 17 -34.36 3.09 17.08
N GLY A 18 -34.40 4.41 16.92
CA GLY A 18 -35.48 5.10 16.21
C GLY A 18 -35.67 6.54 16.65
N ASP A 19 -34.87 7.47 16.10
CA ASP A 19 -35.06 8.90 16.36
C ASP A 19 -36.41 9.37 15.80
N ALA A 20 -37.21 10.05 16.62
CA ALA A 20 -38.48 10.66 16.21
C ALA A 20 -38.35 11.54 14.97
N VAL A 21 -37.17 12.14 14.77
CA VAL A 21 -36.79 12.95 13.60
C VAL A 21 -36.80 12.13 12.32
N THR A 22 -36.27 10.91 12.35
CA THR A 22 -36.23 10.02 11.17
C THR A 22 -37.60 9.47 10.79
N ALA A 23 -38.44 9.19 11.79
CA ALA A 23 -39.83 8.79 11.59
C ALA A 23 -40.67 9.92 10.99
N ALA A 24 -40.50 11.15 11.49
CA ALA A 24 -41.15 12.34 10.94
C ALA A 24 -40.73 12.63 9.50
N ALA A 25 -39.43 12.48 9.18
CA ALA A 25 -38.92 12.66 7.83
C ALA A 25 -39.51 11.63 6.84
N ARG A 26 -39.63 10.35 7.24
CA ARG A 26 -40.27 9.32 6.41
C ARG A 26 -41.75 9.63 6.14
N LYS A 27 -42.49 10.03 7.17
CA LYS A 27 -43.90 10.39 7.05
C LYS A 27 -44.12 11.61 6.15
N ALA A 28 -43.23 12.61 6.22
CA ALA A 28 -43.26 13.76 5.32
C ALA A 28 -42.94 13.40 3.85
N ILE A 29 -42.06 12.42 3.62
CA ILE A 29 -41.72 11.94 2.27
C ILE A 29 -42.89 11.15 1.66
N GLU A 30 -43.67 10.44 2.47
CA GLU A 30 -44.82 9.65 2.03
C GLU A 30 -46.08 10.52 1.81
N ALA A 31 -46.25 11.58 2.59
CA ALA A 31 -47.36 12.52 2.44
C ALA A 31 -47.18 13.54 1.29
N ALA A 32 -45.96 13.73 0.79
CA ALA A 32 -45.67 14.67 -0.30
C ALA A 32 -46.06 14.08 -1.67
N SER A 33 -46.75 14.88 -2.48
CA SER A 33 -47.13 14.50 -3.84
C SER A 33 -45.89 14.28 -4.72
N GLU A 34 -46.04 13.47 -5.77
CA GLU A 34 -44.90 13.12 -6.63
C GLU A 34 -44.29 14.35 -7.33
N GLU A 35 -45.11 15.36 -7.63
CA GLU A 35 -44.69 16.63 -8.23
C GLU A 35 -43.87 17.49 -7.27
N GLU A 36 -44.27 17.60 -6.00
CA GLU A 36 -43.52 18.33 -4.96
C GLU A 36 -42.16 17.68 -4.67
N ARG A 37 -42.11 16.33 -4.70
CA ARG A 37 -40.85 15.59 -4.55
C ARG A 37 -39.91 15.83 -5.73
N ARG A 38 -40.43 15.96 -6.95
CA ARG A 38 -39.64 16.28 -8.15
C ARG A 38 -39.13 17.72 -8.11
N ALA A 39 -39.95 18.68 -7.71
CA ALA A 39 -39.55 20.09 -7.55
C ALA A 39 -38.48 20.27 -6.46
N SER A 40 -38.63 19.64 -5.30
CA SER A 40 -37.63 19.70 -4.22
C SER A 40 -36.30 19.05 -4.62
N LYS A 41 -36.34 17.92 -5.35
CA LYS A 41 -35.13 17.30 -5.91
C LYS A 41 -34.47 18.18 -6.96
N ALA A 42 -35.24 18.81 -7.84
CA ALA A 42 -34.72 19.73 -8.85
C ALA A 42 -34.08 20.96 -8.22
N ALA A 43 -34.70 21.54 -7.18
CA ALA A 43 -34.15 22.66 -6.43
C ALA A 43 -32.86 22.30 -5.69
N LYS A 44 -32.81 21.12 -5.03
CA LYS A 44 -31.58 20.62 -4.38
C LYS A 44 -30.48 20.32 -5.38
N LYS A 45 -30.83 19.81 -6.56
CA LYS A 45 -29.88 19.58 -7.65
C LYS A 45 -29.36 20.92 -8.20
N ALA A 46 -30.22 21.88 -8.46
CA ALA A 46 -29.82 23.22 -8.92
C ALA A 46 -28.92 23.93 -7.91
N ALA A 47 -29.22 23.81 -6.61
CA ALA A 47 -28.39 24.34 -5.53
C ALA A 47 -27.03 23.62 -5.40
N PHE A 48 -26.98 22.31 -5.68
CA PHE A 48 -25.73 21.54 -5.74
C PHE A 48 -24.91 21.93 -6.97
N ASP A 49 -25.54 22.03 -8.13
CA ASP A 49 -24.89 22.40 -9.39
C ASP A 49 -24.34 23.84 -9.31
N SER A 50 -25.06 24.79 -8.69
CA SER A 50 -24.54 26.15 -8.47
C SER A 50 -23.35 26.19 -7.49
N ALA A 51 -23.40 25.40 -6.42
CA ALA A 51 -22.29 25.29 -5.48
C ALA A 51 -21.06 24.59 -6.11
N TYR A 52 -21.29 23.73 -7.11
CA TYR A 52 -20.23 23.06 -7.85
C TYR A 52 -19.58 23.97 -8.90
N ASP A 53 -20.37 24.79 -9.60
CA ASP A 53 -19.84 25.76 -10.58
C ASP A 53 -19.06 26.91 -9.92
N GLU A 54 -19.48 27.37 -8.74
CA GLU A 54 -18.73 28.38 -7.96
C GLU A 54 -17.55 27.78 -7.19
N GLY A 55 -17.59 26.48 -6.87
CA GLY A 55 -16.59 25.74 -6.08
C GLY A 55 -15.71 24.78 -6.91
N GLY A 56 -15.67 24.96 -8.23
CA GLY A 56 -15.07 24.04 -9.19
C GLY A 56 -13.53 24.02 -9.18
N THR A 57 -12.89 23.68 -8.07
CA THR A 57 -11.63 22.91 -8.07
C THR A 57 -11.42 22.21 -6.73
N LYS A 58 -10.99 20.95 -6.83
CA LYS A 58 -10.57 20.02 -5.75
C LYS A 58 -11.70 19.20 -5.11
N ARG A 59 -12.11 18.14 -5.82
CA ARG A 59 -12.23 16.82 -5.21
C ARG A 59 -12.04 15.70 -6.25
N GLY A 60 -10.88 15.06 -6.18
CA GLY A 60 -10.70 13.64 -6.48
C GLY A 60 -10.84 13.19 -7.93
N GLY A 61 -9.82 13.45 -8.75
CA GLY A 61 -9.64 12.77 -10.04
C GLY A 61 -8.94 11.43 -9.87
N GLY A 62 -9.68 10.40 -9.46
CA GLY A 62 -9.30 9.01 -9.65
C GLY A 62 -10.35 8.34 -10.52
N ALA A 63 -10.05 8.16 -11.80
CA ALA A 63 -10.81 7.27 -12.67
C ALA A 63 -9.92 6.83 -13.84
N ASP A 64 -9.51 5.57 -13.76
CA ASP A 64 -9.25 4.70 -14.90
C ASP A 64 -10.26 4.97 -16.02
N ARG A 65 -9.77 5.21 -17.23
CA ARG A 65 -10.56 4.99 -18.43
C ARG A 65 -9.64 4.60 -19.59
N GLU A 66 -9.84 3.37 -20.04
CA GLU A 66 -9.29 2.77 -21.24
C GLU A 66 -9.42 3.70 -22.45
N GLU A 67 -8.31 3.92 -23.16
CA GLU A 67 -8.29 4.58 -24.47
C GLU A 67 -8.27 3.52 -25.58
N GLY A 68 -9.37 3.47 -26.32
CA GLY A 68 -9.44 3.06 -27.71
C GLY A 68 -9.60 4.31 -28.58
N GLU A 69 -8.92 4.30 -29.72
CA GLU A 69 -8.74 5.35 -30.72
C GLU A 69 -10.06 5.88 -31.32
N GLU A 70 -10.16 7.20 -31.59
CA GLU A 70 -10.18 7.79 -32.94
C GLU A 70 -10.39 9.33 -32.92
N GLU A 71 -10.06 9.95 -34.05
CA GLU A 71 -9.71 11.34 -34.31
C GLU A 71 -10.84 12.39 -34.24
N GLY A 72 -10.46 13.65 -34.01
CA GLY A 72 -11.35 14.82 -34.21
C GLY A 72 -10.79 16.12 -33.65
N ALA A 73 -10.13 16.92 -34.50
CA ALA A 73 -9.47 18.18 -34.17
C ALA A 73 -10.42 19.39 -34.00
N ALA A 74 -10.23 20.19 -32.94
CA ALA A 74 -10.52 21.65 -32.88
C ALA A 74 -9.90 22.29 -31.61
N PRO A 75 -9.56 23.60 -31.60
CA PRO A 75 -8.32 24.09 -30.99
C PRO A 75 -8.42 24.53 -29.52
N ALA A 76 -7.34 24.26 -28.79
CA ALA A 76 -7.12 24.70 -27.42
C ALA A 76 -6.99 26.23 -27.34
N ALA A 77 -8.01 26.88 -26.79
CA ALA A 77 -7.92 28.26 -26.33
C ALA A 77 -6.96 28.33 -25.13
N LYS A 78 -5.75 28.86 -25.37
CA LYS A 78 -4.82 29.28 -24.33
C LYS A 78 -5.48 30.37 -23.47
N ARG A 79 -6.13 29.97 -22.37
CA ARG A 79 -6.46 30.88 -21.28
C ARG A 79 -5.19 31.14 -20.49
N GLY A 80 -4.72 32.38 -20.56
CA GLY A 80 -3.54 32.86 -19.85
C GLY A 80 -3.65 32.59 -18.36
N LYS A 81 -2.71 31.81 -17.84
CA LYS A 81 -2.50 31.63 -16.41
C LYS A 81 -1.76 32.87 -15.90
N GLY A 82 -2.50 33.83 -15.35
CA GLY A 82 -1.90 34.88 -14.52
C GLY A 82 -1.17 34.25 -13.32
N PRO A 83 -0.20 34.95 -12.69
CA PRO A 83 0.54 34.41 -11.57
C PRO A 83 -0.35 34.47 -10.33
N ALA A 84 -1.26 33.51 -10.20
CA ALA A 84 -1.90 33.21 -8.94
C ALA A 84 -0.86 32.47 -8.11
N THR A 85 -0.16 33.22 -7.25
CA THR A 85 0.52 32.66 -6.08
C THR A 85 -0.56 32.14 -5.14
N GLU A 86 -1.23 31.07 -5.55
CA GLU A 86 -2.01 30.25 -4.63
C GLU A 86 -0.96 29.60 -3.72
N GLU A 87 -0.84 30.11 -2.50
CA GLU A 87 -0.20 29.42 -1.41
C GLU A 87 -0.86 28.05 -1.33
N GLN A 88 -0.19 27.05 -1.91
CA GLN A 88 -0.66 25.67 -1.87
C GLN A 88 -0.71 25.30 -0.39
N GLU A 89 -1.91 25.24 0.17
CA GLU A 89 -2.16 24.79 1.53
C GLU A 89 -1.31 23.54 1.77
N GLU A 90 -0.42 23.60 2.77
CA GLU A 90 0.52 22.52 3.03
C GLU A 90 -0.25 21.23 3.30
N THR A 91 -0.10 20.25 2.40
CA THR A 91 -0.77 18.98 2.59
C THR A 91 -0.11 18.23 3.75
N PHE A 92 -0.85 17.36 4.43
CA PHE A 92 -0.28 16.49 5.46
C PHE A 92 0.92 15.67 4.94
N TYR A 93 0.94 15.33 3.65
CA TYR A 93 2.08 14.67 3.02
C TYR A 93 3.32 15.57 3.00
N ASP A 94 3.15 16.85 2.68
CA ASP A 94 4.24 17.82 2.65
C ASP A 94 4.80 18.09 4.04
N THR A 95 3.95 18.17 5.06
CA THR A 95 4.40 18.35 6.46
C THR A 95 5.19 17.13 6.96
N VAL A 96 4.72 15.90 6.69
CA VAL A 96 5.46 14.67 7.04
C VAL A 96 6.80 14.60 6.31
N LYS A 97 6.83 14.96 5.02
CA LYS A 97 8.06 14.97 4.23
C LYS A 97 9.06 16.01 4.76
N LYS A 98 8.60 17.20 5.13
CA LYS A 98 9.41 18.24 5.75
C LYS A 98 10.00 17.77 7.08
N ASP A 99 9.18 17.22 7.97
CA ASP A 99 9.64 16.70 9.26
C ASP A 99 10.64 15.54 9.10
N MET A 100 10.42 14.61 8.16
CA MET A 100 11.40 13.57 7.84
C MET A 100 12.74 14.16 7.36
N ALA A 101 12.69 15.14 6.46
CA ALA A 101 13.89 15.81 5.95
C ALA A 101 14.62 16.60 7.04
N GLU A 102 13.90 17.31 7.91
CA GLU A 102 14.46 18.03 9.05
C GLU A 102 15.08 17.10 10.08
N ARG A 103 14.46 15.96 10.38
CA ARG A 103 15.05 14.92 11.25
C ARG A 103 16.32 14.36 10.64
N GLN A 104 16.32 14.05 9.34
CA GLN A 104 17.50 13.56 8.64
C GLN A 104 18.63 14.61 8.63
N ALA A 105 18.32 15.87 8.35
CA ALA A 105 19.28 16.97 8.34
C ALA A 105 19.88 17.22 9.73
N ARG A 106 19.05 17.23 10.79
CA ARG A 106 19.50 17.34 12.17
C ARG A 106 20.42 16.19 12.57
N THR A 107 20.04 14.95 12.26
CA THR A 107 20.87 13.77 12.54
C THR A 107 22.21 13.86 11.82
N ARG A 108 22.21 14.25 10.55
CA ARG A 108 23.44 14.41 9.77
C ARG A 108 24.35 15.51 10.33
N ALA A 109 23.79 16.66 10.68
CA ALA A 109 24.54 17.75 11.28
C ALA A 109 25.17 17.35 12.63
N MET A 110 24.44 16.59 13.46
CA MET A 110 24.97 16.07 14.73
C MET A 110 26.12 15.07 14.51
N LEU A 111 26.00 14.17 13.54
CA LEU A 111 27.04 13.20 13.21
C LEU A 111 28.28 13.85 12.57
N ASP A 112 28.08 14.89 11.75
CA ASP A 112 29.17 15.63 11.11
C ASP A 112 29.98 16.48 12.12
N ALA A 113 29.40 16.82 13.27
CA ALA A 113 30.09 17.52 14.36
C ALA A 113 31.00 16.59 15.20
N LEU A 114 30.79 15.27 15.15
CA LEU A 114 31.60 14.30 15.89
C LEU A 114 32.95 14.04 15.21
N ASP A 115 33.94 13.66 16.02
CA ASP A 115 35.25 13.19 15.55
C ASP A 115 35.12 12.00 14.56
N PRO A 116 35.99 11.88 13.54
CA PRO A 116 35.88 10.83 12.54
C PRO A 116 35.86 9.40 13.10
N LEU A 117 36.62 9.08 14.16
CA LEU A 117 36.63 7.74 14.72
C LEU A 117 35.32 7.40 15.42
N SER A 118 34.81 8.35 16.22
CA SER A 118 33.51 8.22 16.89
C SER A 118 32.35 8.15 15.89
N ARG A 119 32.44 8.90 14.78
CA ARG A 119 31.44 8.87 13.71
C ARG A 119 31.35 7.50 13.05
N ILE A 120 32.49 6.91 12.68
CA ILE A 120 32.53 5.57 12.08
C ILE A 120 31.96 4.52 13.04
N ALA A 121 32.25 4.62 14.34
CA ALA A 121 31.73 3.69 15.33
C ALA A 121 30.20 3.77 15.51
N MET A 122 29.61 4.98 15.38
CA MET A 122 28.16 5.20 15.55
C MET A 122 27.35 4.98 14.27
N GLU A 123 27.75 5.63 13.18
CA GLU A 123 27.02 5.62 11.89
C GLU A 123 27.45 4.45 10.99
N GLY A 124 28.70 3.99 11.14
CA GLY A 124 29.33 3.10 10.17
C GLY A 124 29.88 3.85 8.97
N LEU A 125 30.00 3.15 7.83
CA LEU A 125 30.49 3.71 6.58
C LEU A 125 29.32 4.28 5.76
N ARG A 126 29.47 5.53 5.29
CA ARG A 126 28.44 6.19 4.47
C ARG A 126 28.30 5.58 3.08
N PRO A 127 27.07 5.57 2.53
CA PRO A 127 26.85 5.14 1.15
C PRO A 127 27.65 6.03 0.18
N GLY A 128 28.25 5.42 -0.86
CA GLY A 128 29.10 6.10 -1.84
C GLY A 128 30.59 6.09 -1.52
N THR A 129 30.99 5.64 -0.32
CA THR A 129 32.41 5.46 0.04
C THR A 129 32.98 4.24 -0.68
N TYR A 130 34.15 4.37 -1.31
CA TYR A 130 34.87 3.21 -1.86
C TYR A 130 35.57 2.43 -0.74
N VAL A 131 35.31 1.13 -0.64
CA VAL A 131 35.77 0.29 0.47
C VAL A 131 36.48 -0.95 -0.07
N ARG A 132 37.54 -1.39 0.61
CA ARG A 132 38.19 -2.68 0.38
C ARG A 132 37.77 -3.67 1.46
N MET A 133 37.11 -4.76 1.07
CA MET A 133 36.67 -5.82 1.98
C MET A 133 37.58 -7.04 1.84
N ARG A 134 37.90 -7.68 2.97
CA ARG A 134 38.64 -8.94 3.01
C ARG A 134 37.76 -10.00 3.68
N PHE A 135 37.48 -11.08 2.96
CA PHE A 135 36.75 -12.23 3.48
C PHE A 135 37.74 -13.36 3.80
N THR A 136 37.41 -14.16 4.81
CA THR A 136 38.14 -15.38 5.16
C THR A 136 37.22 -16.58 4.94
N GLY A 137 37.79 -17.75 4.61
CA GLY A 137 37.00 -18.96 4.36
C GLY A 137 36.19 -18.97 3.06
N VAL A 138 36.63 -18.22 2.05
CA VAL A 138 35.99 -18.21 0.72
C VAL A 138 36.31 -19.53 -0.01
N PRO A 139 35.32 -20.23 -0.57
CA PRO A 139 35.55 -21.44 -1.36
C PRO A 139 36.50 -21.19 -2.53
N TYR A 140 37.39 -22.15 -2.78
CA TYR A 140 38.39 -22.09 -3.85
C TYR A 140 37.73 -21.99 -5.24
N GLU A 141 36.62 -22.70 -5.42
CA GLU A 141 35.88 -22.79 -6.67
C GLU A 141 35.34 -21.43 -7.12
N LEU A 142 35.02 -20.55 -6.16
CA LEU A 142 34.59 -19.19 -6.46
C LEU A 142 35.70 -18.36 -7.11
N VAL A 143 36.96 -18.62 -6.74
CA VAL A 143 38.13 -17.90 -7.27
C VAL A 143 38.51 -18.46 -8.64
N GLU A 144 38.53 -19.79 -8.79
CA GLU A 144 38.91 -20.45 -10.04
C GLU A 144 37.89 -20.21 -11.16
N HIS A 145 36.60 -20.36 -10.87
CA HIS A 145 35.54 -20.27 -11.88
C HIS A 145 34.90 -18.88 -11.97
N ARG A 146 35.61 -17.84 -11.52
CA ARG A 146 35.12 -16.47 -11.53
C ARG A 146 35.05 -15.90 -12.96
N SER A 147 33.84 -15.77 -13.51
CA SER A 147 33.63 -15.07 -14.79
C SER A 147 33.38 -13.56 -14.60
N PRO A 148 34.10 -12.66 -15.30
CA PRO A 148 33.90 -11.21 -15.18
C PRO A 148 32.50 -10.74 -15.61
N TYR A 149 31.76 -11.54 -16.40
CA TYR A 149 30.43 -11.20 -16.89
C TYR A 149 29.32 -11.35 -15.84
N THR A 150 29.55 -12.13 -14.78
CA THR A 150 28.58 -12.27 -13.68
C THR A 150 28.95 -11.29 -12.58
N PRO A 151 28.09 -10.34 -12.17
CA PRO A 151 28.44 -9.43 -11.08
C PRO A 151 28.46 -10.15 -9.73
N LEU A 152 29.31 -9.68 -8.81
CA LEU A 152 29.28 -10.08 -7.40
C LEU A 152 28.54 -8.99 -6.62
N LEU A 153 27.47 -9.41 -5.93
CA LEU A 153 26.67 -8.53 -5.08
C LEU A 153 26.91 -8.93 -3.62
N VAL A 154 27.24 -7.94 -2.79
CA VAL A 154 27.42 -8.12 -1.35
C VAL A 154 26.33 -7.33 -0.63
N GLY A 155 25.50 -8.02 0.14
CA GLY A 155 24.44 -7.43 0.94
C GLY A 155 24.67 -7.69 2.43
N GLY A 156 24.35 -6.70 3.28
CA GLY A 156 24.29 -6.89 4.72
C GLY A 156 23.02 -7.66 5.10
N LEU A 157 23.16 -8.65 5.99
CA LEU A 157 22.05 -9.45 6.49
C LEU A 157 21.43 -8.78 7.72
N GLY A 158 20.10 -8.74 7.79
CA GLY A 158 19.40 -8.29 9.00
C GLY A 158 19.48 -9.29 10.15
N GLN A 159 19.29 -8.83 11.39
CA GLN A 159 19.34 -9.69 12.59
C GLN A 159 18.32 -10.86 12.57
N GLY A 160 17.22 -10.71 11.82
CA GLY A 160 16.22 -11.76 11.64
C GLY A 160 16.49 -12.72 10.46
N GLU A 161 17.38 -12.36 9.54
CA GLU A 161 17.61 -13.09 8.29
C GLU A 161 18.66 -14.19 8.40
N ASP A 162 19.39 -14.25 9.50
CA ASP A 162 20.42 -15.27 9.74
C ASP A 162 19.84 -16.57 10.33
N LYS A 163 18.69 -16.47 11.01
CA LYS A 163 18.07 -17.61 11.68
C LYS A 163 17.39 -18.53 10.67
N MET A 164 17.64 -19.84 10.81
CA MET A 164 16.93 -20.87 10.08
C MET A 164 15.61 -21.21 10.78
N GLY A 165 14.54 -21.39 10.02
CA GLY A 165 13.23 -21.76 10.54
C GLY A 165 12.21 -21.98 9.44
N LEU A 166 11.01 -22.38 9.83
CA LEU A 166 9.87 -22.45 8.91
C LEU A 166 9.27 -21.06 8.75
N MET A 167 9.18 -20.60 7.51
CA MET A 167 8.56 -19.32 7.16
C MET A 167 7.17 -19.57 6.60
N LYS A 168 6.16 -18.92 7.16
CA LYS A 168 4.80 -18.91 6.62
C LYS A 168 4.69 -17.78 5.61
N LEU A 169 4.38 -18.11 4.36
CA LEU A 169 4.34 -17.15 3.25
C LEU A 169 2.95 -17.12 2.61
N ARG A 170 2.54 -15.95 2.10
CA ARG A 170 1.38 -15.86 1.21
C ARG A 170 1.85 -16.07 -0.22
N PHE A 171 1.52 -17.24 -0.78
CA PHE A 171 2.02 -17.70 -2.06
C PHE A 171 0.91 -17.71 -3.12
N LYS A 172 1.24 -17.30 -4.35
CA LYS A 172 0.35 -17.42 -5.51
C LYS A 172 1.17 -17.89 -6.69
N ARG A 173 0.62 -18.85 -7.42
CA ARG A 173 1.20 -19.29 -8.68
C ARG A 173 1.22 -18.11 -9.66
N HIS A 174 2.34 -17.94 -10.36
CA HIS A 174 2.45 -16.92 -11.39
C HIS A 174 1.46 -17.19 -12.55
N ARG A 175 0.80 -16.14 -13.06
CA ARG A 175 -0.26 -16.25 -14.08
C ARG A 175 0.20 -17.00 -15.33
N TRP A 176 1.42 -16.72 -15.78
CA TRP A 176 2.00 -17.31 -17.00
C TRP A 176 2.69 -18.65 -16.80
N PHE A 177 2.77 -19.17 -15.57
CA PHE A 177 3.37 -20.49 -15.33
C PHE A 177 2.34 -21.59 -15.61
N PRO A 178 2.50 -22.45 -16.62
CA PRO A 178 1.39 -23.27 -17.13
C PRO A 178 0.93 -24.39 -16.17
N LYS A 179 1.78 -24.82 -15.22
CA LYS A 179 1.49 -25.97 -14.35
C LYS A 179 1.04 -25.53 -12.96
N VAL A 180 0.20 -26.32 -12.30
CA VAL A 180 -0.04 -26.17 -10.86
C VAL A 180 1.14 -26.72 -10.06
N LEU A 181 1.48 -26.07 -8.96
CA LEU A 181 2.56 -26.53 -8.09
C LEU A 181 2.00 -27.51 -7.07
N LYS A 182 2.72 -28.59 -6.83
CA LYS A 182 2.34 -29.64 -5.89
C LYS A 182 3.06 -29.44 -4.57
N THR A 183 2.39 -29.75 -3.48
CA THR A 183 3.01 -29.77 -2.16
C THR A 183 4.09 -30.85 -2.08
N ARG A 184 5.20 -30.49 -1.43
CA ARG A 184 6.41 -31.30 -1.32
C ARG A 184 7.23 -31.49 -2.60
N ASP A 185 6.99 -30.69 -3.64
CA ASP A 185 7.90 -30.61 -4.78
C ASP A 185 8.95 -29.52 -4.54
N PRO A 186 10.22 -29.74 -4.89
CA PRO A 186 11.27 -28.74 -4.69
C PRO A 186 11.02 -27.49 -5.53
N LEU A 187 11.14 -26.32 -4.90
CA LEU A 187 11.02 -25.01 -5.54
C LEU A 187 12.24 -24.14 -5.16
N VAL A 188 12.78 -23.44 -6.15
CA VAL A 188 13.82 -22.43 -5.92
C VAL A 188 13.13 -21.13 -5.53
N PHE A 189 13.39 -20.68 -4.31
CA PHE A 189 12.93 -19.41 -3.78
C PHE A 189 14.02 -18.36 -3.94
N SER A 190 13.60 -17.16 -4.34
CA SER A 190 14.42 -15.95 -4.28
C SER A 190 13.80 -15.04 -3.24
N LEU A 191 14.37 -15.01 -2.04
CA LEU A 191 13.89 -14.22 -0.90
C LEU A 191 15.04 -13.37 -0.35
N GLY A 192 14.87 -12.05 -0.38
CA GLY A 192 15.94 -11.11 -0.03
C GLY A 192 17.18 -11.34 -0.88
N TRP A 193 18.35 -11.49 -0.24
CA TRP A 193 19.63 -11.76 -0.90
C TRP A 193 19.85 -13.23 -1.28
N ARG A 194 19.00 -14.15 -0.82
CA ARG A 194 19.24 -15.59 -0.93
C ARG A 194 18.39 -16.22 -2.03
N ARG A 195 19.04 -17.06 -2.82
CA ARG A 195 18.40 -18.00 -3.75
C ARG A 195 18.67 -19.40 -3.23
N PHE A 196 17.63 -20.14 -2.88
CA PHE A 196 17.78 -21.46 -2.29
C PHE A 196 16.62 -22.37 -2.71
N GLN A 197 16.89 -23.67 -2.75
CA GLN A 197 15.88 -24.67 -3.02
C GLN A 197 15.27 -25.13 -1.69
N SER A 198 13.95 -25.11 -1.60
CA SER A 198 13.19 -25.62 -0.45
C SER A 198 11.97 -26.38 -0.91
N ILE A 199 11.32 -27.11 0.00
CA ILE A 199 10.20 -28.00 -0.25
C ILE A 199 8.97 -27.44 0.48
N PRO A 200 8.12 -26.62 -0.17
CA PRO A 200 7.00 -25.94 0.47
C PRO A 200 5.81 -26.88 0.75
N VAL A 201 5.02 -26.50 1.75
CA VAL A 201 3.75 -27.15 2.10
C VAL A 201 2.62 -26.16 1.95
N TYR A 202 1.76 -26.37 0.95
CA TYR A 202 0.67 -25.46 0.68
C TYR A 202 -0.50 -25.72 1.62
N ALA A 203 -1.15 -24.64 2.08
CA ALA A 203 -2.32 -24.68 2.94
C ALA A 203 -3.27 -23.51 2.63
N ILE A 204 -4.52 -23.64 3.06
CA ILE A 204 -5.48 -22.53 3.08
C ILE A 204 -6.02 -22.37 4.49
N GLU A 205 -6.30 -21.14 4.88
CA GLU A 205 -6.94 -20.85 6.16
C GLU A 205 -8.46 -21.02 6.00
N ASP A 206 -9.04 -22.00 6.70
CA ASP A 206 -10.49 -22.17 6.75
C ASP A 206 -11.11 -21.07 7.66
N HIS A 207 -12.44 -20.92 7.63
CA HIS A 207 -13.17 -19.92 8.44
C HIS A 207 -12.90 -20.03 9.95
N ASN A 208 -12.51 -21.21 10.44
CA ASN A 208 -12.14 -21.47 11.83
C ASN A 208 -10.66 -21.13 12.16
N ARG A 209 -9.96 -20.37 11.30
CA ARG A 209 -8.51 -20.06 11.42
C ARG A 209 -7.59 -21.27 11.43
N ARG A 210 -8.11 -22.45 11.06
CA ARG A 210 -7.32 -23.68 10.91
C ARG A 210 -6.62 -23.66 9.56
N LEU A 211 -5.33 -23.99 9.56
CA LEU A 211 -4.59 -24.22 8.33
C LEU A 211 -4.84 -25.64 7.83
N ARG A 212 -5.56 -25.75 6.72
CA ARG A 212 -5.82 -27.02 6.03
C ARG A 212 -4.84 -27.17 4.88
N MET A 213 -4.05 -28.24 4.93
CA MET A 213 -3.10 -28.58 3.88
C MET A 213 -3.81 -28.81 2.53
N LEU A 214 -3.20 -28.31 1.46
CA LEU A 214 -3.59 -28.55 0.08
C LEU A 214 -2.62 -29.53 -0.58
N LYS A 215 -3.09 -30.27 -1.58
CA LYS A 215 -2.21 -31.11 -2.41
C LYS A 215 -1.53 -30.30 -3.52
N TYR A 216 -2.24 -29.28 -4.02
CA TYR A 216 -1.82 -28.41 -5.11
C TYR A 216 -2.14 -26.95 -4.79
N THR A 217 -1.39 -26.01 -5.38
CA THR A 217 -1.71 -24.58 -5.32
C THR A 217 -3.00 -24.28 -6.07
N PRO A 218 -3.87 -23.38 -5.56
CA PRO A 218 -5.02 -22.90 -6.32
C PRO A 218 -4.56 -22.13 -7.57
N GLU A 219 -5.34 -22.18 -8.64
CA GLU A 219 -4.93 -21.64 -9.95
C GLU A 219 -4.85 -20.12 -9.98
N HIS A 220 -5.84 -19.44 -9.40
CA HIS A 220 -5.97 -17.98 -9.48
C HIS A 220 -6.03 -17.29 -8.11
N ALA A 221 -5.98 -18.06 -7.03
CA ALA A 221 -6.04 -17.57 -5.65
C ALA A 221 -4.68 -17.58 -4.95
N HIS A 222 -4.60 -16.89 -3.83
CA HIS A 222 -3.47 -17.01 -2.92
C HIS A 222 -3.70 -18.20 -1.97
N CYS A 223 -2.62 -18.87 -1.60
CA CYS A 223 -2.57 -19.86 -0.54
C CYS A 223 -1.47 -19.50 0.44
N VAL A 224 -1.44 -20.18 1.58
CA VAL A 224 -0.32 -20.18 2.51
C VAL A 224 0.68 -21.24 2.06
N ALA A 225 1.98 -20.98 2.17
CA ALA A 225 3.06 -21.93 1.92
C ALA A 225 4.05 -21.95 3.08
#